data_AF-A0A7Y8LSH6-F1
#
_entry.id   AF-A0A7Y8LSH6-F1
#
_cell.length_a   1.000
_cell.length_b   1.000
_cell.length_c   1.000
_cell.angle_alpha   90.00
_cell.angle_beta   90.00
_cell.angle_gamma   90.00
#
_symmetry.space_group_name_H-M   'P 1'
#
loop_
_entity.id
_entity.type
_entity.pdbx_description
1 polymer ?
#
loop_
_entity_poly.entity_id
_entity_poly.type
_entity_poly.pdbx_seq_one_letter_code
_entity_poly.pdbx_strand_id
1 'polypeptide(L)'
;MERTKIIITCAKGIAPFLKEEILKLGFSVVSETVTSVMTEGNIEDAMKLNLWLRTGHRVLFLIREFFSEDPDELYDKLIEIPWENYISEDGYFCVTSSVDNPTIKDSRYANVKCKDAIVDRIRLKKGKRPDSGPERNSTVVNLYWKDKYCSVYLDTSGEALSRRNYRKIPFKAPMQETLASAVIMATKWDGKSHFVNPMCGSGTLAIEAALMGINKPPGILRSNYSFMHLKGFKSNYWNQLRIDAKKNTMKKLNCKIIASDISEEAVSAAIKNAKTAGVEQLIEFLVCDYSETEIPEGEGVVILNPEYGERMGKVKELETVYKGIGDFFKQKCTGYKGYIFTGNLDLAKKVGLKTFCKIPFYNGDIECRLLGYELYKGSKKKQKELLFYT
;
A
#
# COMPACT_ATOMS: atom_id res chain seq x y z
N MET A 1 2.06 -14.61 -23.24
CA MET A 1 3.27 -13.78 -23.18
C MET A 1 4.33 -14.55 -22.43
N GLU A 2 5.59 -14.45 -22.85
CA GLU A 2 6.72 -15.13 -22.21
C GLU A 2 7.00 -14.56 -20.82
N ARG A 3 7.78 -15.29 -20.00
CA ARG A 3 8.20 -14.81 -18.68
C ARG A 3 9.18 -13.65 -18.85
N THR A 4 9.04 -12.63 -18.02
CA THR A 4 9.90 -11.43 -18.00
C THR A 4 10.00 -10.89 -16.58
N LYS A 5 10.79 -9.82 -16.40
CA LYS A 5 10.89 -9.09 -15.14
C LYS A 5 9.59 -8.36 -14.83
N ILE A 6 9.13 -8.47 -13.59
CA ILE A 6 7.99 -7.73 -13.05
C ILE A 6 8.50 -6.88 -11.89
N ILE A 7 8.34 -5.56 -11.98
CA ILE A 7 8.70 -4.63 -10.92
C ILE A 7 7.44 -4.22 -10.18
N ILE A 8 7.45 -4.40 -8.87
CA ILE A 8 6.41 -3.87 -8.00
C ILE A 8 6.98 -2.65 -7.29
N THR A 9 6.38 -1.48 -7.51
CA THR A 9 6.80 -0.24 -6.83
C THR A 9 6.13 -0.11 -5.46
N CYS A 10 6.76 0.61 -4.53
CA CYS A 10 6.20 0.94 -3.21
C CYS A 10 6.82 2.24 -2.68
N ALA A 11 6.26 2.78 -1.59
CA ALA A 11 6.92 3.89 -0.90
C ALA A 11 8.22 3.44 -0.23
N LYS A 12 9.09 4.40 0.08
CA LYS A 12 10.31 4.15 0.86
C LYS A 12 9.94 3.56 2.23
N GLY A 13 10.74 2.61 2.71
CA GLY A 13 10.49 1.89 3.96
C GLY A 13 9.48 0.73 3.86
N ILE A 14 8.80 0.57 2.72
CA ILE A 14 7.83 -0.51 2.50
C ILE A 14 8.45 -1.76 1.84
N ALA A 15 9.56 -1.60 1.09
CA ALA A 15 10.15 -2.67 0.28
C ALA A 15 10.37 -4.01 1.03
N PRO A 16 10.81 -4.04 2.31
CA PRO A 16 10.95 -5.30 3.05
C PRO A 16 9.63 -6.05 3.24
N PHE A 17 8.53 -5.35 3.49
CA PHE A 17 7.20 -5.95 3.65
C PHE A 17 6.64 -6.43 2.32
N LEU A 18 6.85 -5.66 1.25
CA LEU A 18 6.46 -6.05 -0.10
C LEU A 18 7.19 -7.33 -0.54
N LYS A 19 8.47 -7.45 -0.22
CA LYS A 19 9.27 -8.65 -0.47
C LYS A 19 8.69 -9.88 0.23
N GLU A 20 8.31 -9.75 1.50
CA GLU A 20 7.65 -10.83 2.24
C GLU A 20 6.33 -11.26 1.59
N GLU A 21 5.51 -10.31 1.10
CA GLU A 21 4.27 -10.64 0.37
C GLU A 21 4.55 -11.42 -0.92
N ILE A 22 5.53 -10.98 -1.71
CA ILE A 22 5.93 -11.63 -2.98
C ILE A 22 6.38 -13.08 -2.71
N LEU A 23 7.24 -13.29 -1.71
CA LEU A 23 7.70 -14.62 -1.31
C LEU A 23 6.52 -15.49 -0.84
N LYS A 24 5.62 -14.95 -0.02
CA LYS A 24 4.42 -15.66 0.48
C LYS A 24 3.45 -16.06 -0.65
N LEU A 25 3.43 -15.31 -1.74
CA LEU A 25 2.64 -15.62 -2.93
C LEU A 25 3.29 -16.68 -3.84
N GLY A 26 4.49 -17.15 -3.49
CA GLY A 26 5.24 -18.19 -4.20
C GLY A 26 6.18 -17.67 -5.28
N PHE A 27 6.48 -16.38 -5.29
CA PHE A 27 7.37 -15.76 -6.28
C PHE A 27 8.79 -15.57 -5.74
N SER A 28 9.80 -15.77 -6.57
CA SER A 28 11.19 -15.47 -6.24
C SER A 28 11.43 -13.95 -6.25
N VAL A 29 12.38 -13.48 -5.45
CA VAL A 29 12.81 -12.08 -5.45
C VAL A 29 14.13 -11.98 -6.18
N VAL A 30 14.14 -11.29 -7.31
CA VAL A 30 15.34 -11.11 -8.15
C VAL A 30 16.19 -9.95 -7.63
N SER A 31 15.55 -8.84 -7.26
CA SER A 31 16.23 -7.70 -6.64
C SER A 31 15.28 -6.88 -5.77
N GLU A 32 15.86 -6.10 -4.88
CA GLU A 32 15.15 -5.18 -3.98
C GLU A 32 15.84 -3.82 -4.02
N THR A 33 15.05 -2.76 -4.14
CA THR A 33 15.51 -1.37 -3.98
C THR A 33 14.73 -0.71 -2.84
N VAL A 34 15.08 0.52 -2.49
CA VAL A 34 14.35 1.28 -1.46
C VAL A 34 12.87 1.52 -1.78
N THR A 35 12.47 1.44 -3.05
CA THR A 35 11.11 1.78 -3.54
C THR A 35 10.52 0.73 -4.49
N SER A 36 11.15 -0.43 -4.62
CA SER A 36 10.62 -1.50 -5.46
C SER A 36 11.17 -2.88 -5.10
N VAL A 37 10.41 -3.90 -5.44
CA VAL A 37 10.86 -5.30 -5.43
C VAL A 37 10.62 -5.88 -6.81
N MET A 38 11.61 -6.60 -7.34
CA MET A 38 11.56 -7.23 -8.65
C MET A 38 11.40 -8.75 -8.52
N THR A 39 10.52 -9.30 -9.33
CA THR A 39 10.32 -10.75 -9.52
C THR A 39 10.29 -11.08 -11.02
N GLU A 40 10.06 -12.34 -11.36
CA GLU A 40 9.90 -12.81 -12.74
C GLU A 40 8.64 -13.64 -12.90
N GLY A 41 7.89 -13.38 -13.96
CA GLY A 41 6.62 -14.06 -14.21
C GLY A 41 6.04 -13.72 -15.58
N ASN A 42 4.90 -14.31 -15.88
CA ASN A 42 4.08 -14.00 -17.05
C ASN A 42 2.97 -12.99 -16.70
N ILE A 43 2.08 -12.70 -17.66
CA ILE A 43 1.01 -11.72 -17.45
C ILE A 43 -0.03 -12.23 -16.44
N GLU A 44 -0.28 -13.54 -16.37
CA GLU A 44 -1.13 -14.19 -15.39
C GLU A 44 -0.59 -14.02 -13.95
N ASP A 45 0.73 -14.11 -13.78
CA ASP A 45 1.41 -13.82 -12.52
C ASP A 45 1.22 -12.35 -12.11
N ALA A 46 1.34 -11.42 -13.06
CA ALA A 46 1.05 -10.01 -12.83
C ALA A 46 -0.40 -9.77 -12.37
N MET A 47 -1.38 -10.50 -12.93
CA MET A 47 -2.78 -10.44 -12.46
C MET A 47 -2.91 -10.90 -11.01
N LYS A 48 -2.25 -12.00 -10.63
CA LYS A 48 -2.23 -12.50 -9.25
C LYS A 48 -1.61 -11.48 -8.29
N LEU A 49 -0.48 -10.86 -8.68
CA LEU A 49 0.19 -9.82 -7.89
C LEU A 49 -0.73 -8.60 -7.68
N ASN A 50 -1.42 -8.13 -8.73
CA ASN A 50 -2.38 -7.03 -8.63
C ASN A 50 -3.53 -7.33 -7.65
N LEU A 51 -4.00 -8.57 -7.62
CA LEU A 51 -5.10 -8.98 -6.75
C LEU A 51 -4.67 -9.00 -5.27
N TRP A 52 -3.48 -9.53 -4.98
CA TRP A 52 -3.09 -9.93 -3.63
C TRP A 52 -2.18 -8.95 -2.89
N LEU A 53 -1.39 -8.13 -3.58
CA LEU A 53 -0.40 -7.26 -2.91
C LEU A 53 -1.05 -6.10 -2.15
N ARG A 54 -0.77 -6.04 -0.85
CA ARG A 54 -1.30 -5.01 0.07
C ARG A 54 -0.39 -3.80 0.17
N THR A 55 0.92 -3.97 -0.02
CA THR A 55 1.90 -2.91 0.20
C THR A 55 2.47 -2.30 -1.09
N GLY A 56 2.31 -2.99 -2.23
CA GLY A 56 2.71 -2.50 -3.54
C GLY A 56 1.79 -1.40 -4.10
N HIS A 57 2.36 -0.44 -4.82
CA HIS A 57 1.66 0.66 -5.50
C HIS A 57 1.27 0.33 -6.94
N ARG A 58 2.17 -0.31 -7.71
CA ARG A 58 1.95 -0.67 -9.12
C ARG A 58 2.71 -1.94 -9.45
N VAL A 59 2.19 -2.73 -10.39
CA VAL A 59 2.83 -3.94 -10.94
C VAL A 59 3.19 -3.67 -12.41
N LEU A 60 4.48 -3.51 -12.69
CA LEU A 60 5.03 -3.13 -13.99
C LEU A 60 5.61 -4.38 -14.68
N PHE A 61 5.05 -4.76 -15.82
CA PHE A 61 5.46 -5.92 -16.61
C PHE A 61 6.39 -5.49 -17.73
N LEU A 62 7.66 -5.91 -17.71
CA LEU A 62 8.69 -5.42 -18.63
C LEU A 62 8.47 -5.91 -20.05
N ILE A 63 8.47 -4.98 -21.00
CA ILE A 63 8.38 -5.24 -22.45
C ILE A 63 9.74 -5.19 -23.11
N ARG A 64 10.52 -4.13 -22.86
CA ARG A 64 11.83 -3.94 -23.50
C ARG A 64 12.72 -3.04 -22.67
N GLU A 65 14.02 -3.34 -22.70
CA GLU A 65 15.09 -2.48 -22.19
C GLU A 65 15.99 -2.09 -23.37
N PHE A 66 16.45 -0.86 -23.41
CA PHE A 66 17.35 -0.34 -24.46
C PHE A 66 18.08 0.91 -23.98
N PHE A 67 19.03 1.39 -24.78
CA PHE A 67 19.71 2.65 -24.56
C PHE A 67 19.22 3.72 -25.53
N SER A 68 19.13 4.96 -25.05
CA SER A 68 18.79 6.15 -25.82
C SER A 68 19.40 7.38 -25.16
N GLU A 69 20.10 8.18 -25.96
CA GLU A 69 20.75 9.42 -25.49
C GLU A 69 19.78 10.60 -25.48
N ASP A 70 18.92 10.67 -26.50
CA ASP A 70 18.01 11.77 -26.74
C ASP A 70 16.59 11.32 -27.16
N PRO A 71 15.62 12.25 -27.25
CA PRO A 71 14.22 11.91 -27.46
C PRO A 71 13.90 11.39 -28.86
N ASP A 72 14.76 11.62 -29.85
CA ASP A 72 14.59 11.13 -31.21
C ASP A 72 15.05 9.66 -31.29
N GLU A 73 16.20 9.33 -30.69
CA GLU A 73 16.61 7.93 -30.52
C GLU A 73 15.57 7.13 -29.71
N LEU A 74 14.97 7.74 -28.67
CA LEU A 74 13.91 7.13 -27.90
C LEU A 74 12.73 6.75 -28.81
N TYR A 75 12.28 7.67 -29.67
CA TYR A 75 11.19 7.40 -30.61
C TYR A 75 11.53 6.24 -31.54
N ASP A 76 12.73 6.25 -32.13
CA ASP A 76 13.19 5.21 -33.06
C ASP A 76 13.22 3.82 -32.41
N LYS A 77 13.64 3.72 -31.14
CA LYS A 77 13.60 2.45 -30.40
C LYS A 77 12.20 2.01 -30.00
N LEU A 78 11.31 2.97 -29.71
CA LEU A 78 9.94 2.68 -29.31
C LEU A 78 9.08 2.21 -30.49
N ILE A 79 9.24 2.78 -31.70
CA ILE A 79 8.43 2.39 -32.87
C ILE A 79 8.73 0.97 -33.36
N GLU A 80 9.91 0.43 -33.04
CA GLU A 80 10.28 -0.96 -33.33
C GLU A 80 9.44 -1.98 -32.54
N ILE A 81 8.96 -1.63 -31.34
CA ILE A 81 8.18 -2.53 -30.48
C ILE A 81 6.85 -2.88 -31.18
N PRO A 82 6.43 -4.15 -31.24
CA PRO A 82 5.18 -4.53 -31.90
C PRO A 82 3.95 -4.20 -31.04
N TRP A 83 3.68 -2.91 -30.84
CA TRP A 83 2.58 -2.38 -30.04
C TRP A 83 1.20 -2.93 -30.43
N GLU A 84 1.02 -3.27 -31.71
CA GLU A 84 -0.18 -3.89 -32.26
C GLU A 84 -0.54 -5.25 -31.63
N ASN A 85 0.40 -5.88 -30.92
CA ASN A 85 0.22 -7.12 -30.17
C ASN A 85 -0.28 -6.89 -28.73
N TYR A 86 -0.18 -5.67 -28.21
CA TYR A 86 -0.55 -5.32 -26.84
C TYR A 86 -1.77 -4.41 -26.76
N ILE A 87 -1.90 -3.47 -27.69
CA ILE A 87 -2.91 -2.41 -27.67
C ILE A 87 -3.86 -2.60 -28.86
N SER A 88 -5.17 -2.50 -28.61
CA SER A 88 -6.19 -2.48 -29.66
C SER A 88 -6.08 -1.21 -30.51
N GLU A 89 -6.19 -1.37 -31.83
CA GLU A 89 -6.24 -0.27 -32.78
C GLU A 89 -7.48 0.63 -32.62
N ASP A 90 -8.54 0.09 -32.03
CA ASP A 90 -9.75 0.81 -31.63
C ASP A 90 -9.77 1.09 -30.11
N GLY A 91 -8.64 0.87 -29.43
CA GLY A 91 -8.50 1.01 -27.98
C GLY A 91 -8.05 2.40 -27.54
N TYR A 92 -7.99 2.58 -26.22
CA TYR A 92 -7.44 3.75 -25.56
C TYR A 92 -6.20 3.35 -24.76
N PHE A 93 -5.16 4.21 -24.75
CA PHE A 93 -4.01 4.02 -23.87
C PHE A 93 -3.49 5.31 -23.24
N CYS A 94 -2.80 5.17 -22.10
CA CYS A 94 -2.12 6.24 -21.40
C CYS A 94 -0.62 5.97 -21.35
N VAL A 95 0.19 7.03 -21.49
CA VAL A 95 1.64 6.97 -21.25
C VAL A 95 1.97 7.69 -19.95
N THR A 96 2.72 7.01 -19.09
CA THR A 96 3.30 7.58 -17.88
C THR A 96 4.81 7.44 -17.95
N SER A 97 5.55 8.33 -17.31
CA SER A 97 7.01 8.21 -17.28
C SER A 97 7.64 8.69 -15.98
N SER A 98 8.86 8.22 -15.77
CA SER A 98 9.81 8.75 -14.79
C SER A 98 11.12 8.95 -15.53
N VAL A 99 11.47 10.22 -15.75
CA VAL A 99 12.58 10.62 -16.62
C VAL A 99 13.58 11.46 -15.84
N ASP A 100 14.83 11.03 -15.91
CA ASP A 100 16.00 11.71 -15.38
C ASP A 100 17.11 11.60 -16.43
N ASN A 101 17.03 12.46 -17.46
CA ASN A 101 17.98 12.50 -18.58
C ASN A 101 18.31 13.97 -18.89
N PRO A 102 19.59 14.33 -19.14
CA PRO A 102 20.02 15.73 -19.37
C PRO A 102 19.35 16.44 -20.55
N THR A 103 18.87 15.69 -21.54
CA THR A 103 18.22 16.22 -22.76
C THR A 103 16.72 16.50 -22.55
N ILE A 104 16.12 15.97 -21.48
CA ILE A 104 14.70 16.16 -21.15
C ILE A 104 14.56 17.14 -19.99
N LYS A 105 14.05 18.35 -20.29
CA LYS A 105 13.69 19.34 -19.25
C LYS A 105 12.31 19.09 -18.64
N ASP A 106 11.43 18.43 -19.38
CA ASP A 106 10.04 18.15 -18.98
C ASP A 106 9.67 16.71 -19.38
N SER A 107 9.36 15.87 -18.39
CA SER A 107 9.01 14.46 -18.60
C SER A 107 7.76 14.27 -19.47
N ARG A 108 6.90 15.29 -19.58
CA ARG A 108 5.75 15.26 -20.50
C ARG A 108 6.20 15.14 -21.96
N TYR A 109 7.37 15.64 -22.32
CA TYR A 109 7.90 15.51 -23.67
C TYR A 109 8.21 14.04 -24.01
N ALA A 110 8.81 13.29 -23.08
CA ALA A 110 9.02 11.85 -23.24
C ALA A 110 7.69 11.08 -23.37
N ASN A 111 6.65 11.48 -22.63
CA ASN A 111 5.31 10.88 -22.79
C ASN A 111 4.77 11.11 -24.20
N VAL A 112 4.93 12.32 -24.75
CA VAL A 112 4.48 12.65 -26.12
C VAL A 112 5.22 11.79 -27.14
N LYS A 113 6.56 11.72 -27.06
CA LYS A 113 7.38 10.90 -27.97
C LYS A 113 7.00 9.43 -27.91
N CYS A 114 6.82 8.88 -26.71
CA CYS A 114 6.39 7.49 -26.54
C CYS A 114 4.99 7.24 -27.10
N LYS A 115 4.04 8.16 -26.84
CA LYS A 115 2.68 8.09 -27.39
C LYS A 115 2.69 8.15 -28.92
N ASP A 116 3.49 9.03 -29.52
CA ASP A 116 3.60 9.14 -30.99
C ASP A 116 4.17 7.85 -31.59
N ALA A 117 5.25 7.30 -31.03
CA ALA A 117 5.83 6.03 -31.50
C ALA A 117 4.84 4.86 -31.43
N ILE A 118 4.04 4.76 -30.36
CA ILE A 118 2.99 3.74 -30.20
C ILE A 118 1.92 3.90 -31.28
N VAL A 119 1.41 5.11 -31.46
CA VAL A 119 0.36 5.40 -32.43
C VAL A 119 0.83 5.13 -33.84
N ASP A 120 2.01 5.64 -34.21
CA ASP A 120 2.55 5.51 -35.56
C ASP A 120 2.82 4.04 -35.89
N ARG A 121 3.33 3.26 -34.93
CA ARG A 121 3.48 1.81 -35.10
C ARG A 121 2.15 1.12 -35.37
N ILE A 122 1.13 1.37 -34.55
CA ILE A 122 -0.18 0.73 -34.70
C ILE A 122 -0.84 1.15 -36.02
N ARG A 123 -0.76 2.44 -36.37
CA ARG A 123 -1.26 2.98 -37.63
C ARG A 123 -0.59 2.34 -38.84
N LEU A 124 0.73 2.19 -38.81
CA LEU A 124 1.49 1.54 -39.88
C LEU A 124 1.08 0.07 -40.07
N LYS A 125 0.82 -0.66 -38.98
CA LYS A 125 0.51 -2.10 -39.03
C LYS A 125 -0.97 -2.43 -39.20
N LYS A 126 -1.87 -1.55 -38.77
CA LYS A 126 -3.32 -1.80 -38.70
C LYS A 126 -4.17 -0.79 -39.48
N GLY A 127 -3.57 0.28 -40.01
CA GLY A 127 -4.28 1.32 -40.77
C GLY A 127 -5.15 2.25 -39.94
N LYS A 128 -5.19 2.08 -38.61
CA LYS A 128 -6.01 2.85 -37.67
C LYS A 128 -5.17 3.48 -36.56
N ARG A 129 -5.65 4.62 -36.04
CA ARG A 129 -5.04 5.33 -34.92
C ARG A 129 -5.82 5.02 -33.64
N PRO A 130 -5.19 4.42 -32.61
CA PRO A 130 -5.83 4.27 -31.31
C PRO A 130 -5.96 5.62 -30.61
N ASP A 131 -6.90 5.71 -29.66
CA ASP A 131 -7.09 6.89 -28.82
C ASP A 131 -6.06 6.92 -27.67
N SER A 132 -5.79 8.11 -27.14
CA SER A 132 -4.83 8.27 -26.05
C SER A 132 -5.10 9.49 -25.18
N GLY A 133 -4.81 9.38 -23.88
CA GLY A 133 -4.96 10.51 -22.96
C GLY A 133 -4.38 10.24 -21.56
N PRO A 134 -4.77 11.05 -20.56
CA PRO A 134 -4.23 10.97 -19.21
C PRO A 134 -4.92 9.93 -18.31
N GLU A 135 -6.08 9.41 -18.70
CA GLU A 135 -6.85 8.46 -17.89
C GLU A 135 -6.15 7.10 -17.78
N ARG A 136 -6.04 6.58 -16.55
CA ARG A 136 -5.37 5.29 -16.27
C ARG A 136 -6.36 4.12 -16.16
N ASN A 137 -7.51 4.24 -16.80
CA ASN A 137 -8.60 3.27 -16.75
C ASN A 137 -8.57 2.24 -17.90
N SER A 138 -7.67 2.38 -18.87
CA SER A 138 -7.41 1.35 -19.89
C SER A 138 -5.93 0.95 -19.90
N THR A 139 -5.36 0.60 -21.05
CA THR A 139 -3.96 0.19 -21.15
C THR A 139 -3.04 1.34 -20.74
N VAL A 140 -2.12 1.07 -19.82
CA VAL A 140 -1.11 2.04 -19.38
C VAL A 140 0.29 1.53 -19.73
N VAL A 141 1.02 2.35 -20.49
CA VAL A 141 2.44 2.16 -20.76
C VAL A 141 3.24 3.03 -19.80
N ASN A 142 4.25 2.45 -19.16
CA ASN A 142 5.16 3.15 -18.29
C ASN A 142 6.57 3.17 -18.90
N LEU A 143 7.12 4.36 -19.07
CA LEU A 143 8.48 4.59 -19.53
C LEU A 143 9.36 5.03 -18.35
N TYR A 144 10.37 4.24 -18.03
CA TYR A 144 11.46 4.66 -17.18
C TYR A 144 12.65 5.05 -18.06
N TRP A 145 13.20 6.24 -17.86
CA TRP A 145 14.39 6.70 -18.58
C TRP A 145 15.32 7.42 -17.62
N LYS A 146 16.48 6.82 -17.35
CA LYS A 146 17.50 7.41 -16.49
C LYS A 146 18.84 7.36 -17.17
N ASP A 147 19.52 8.50 -17.25
CA ASP A 147 20.73 8.67 -18.05
C ASP A 147 20.47 8.16 -19.48
N LYS A 148 21.25 7.18 -19.97
CA LYS A 148 21.01 6.55 -21.27
C LYS A 148 20.09 5.33 -21.21
N TYR A 149 19.71 4.86 -20.02
CA TYR A 149 19.01 3.60 -19.84
C TYR A 149 17.50 3.77 -19.88
N CYS A 150 16.83 3.03 -20.75
CA CYS A 150 15.38 3.01 -20.89
C CYS A 150 14.81 1.63 -20.57
N SER A 151 13.70 1.63 -19.84
CA SER A 151 12.86 0.45 -19.65
C SER A 151 11.40 0.80 -19.92
N VAL A 152 10.75 -0.05 -20.70
CA VAL A 152 9.35 0.13 -21.11
C VAL A 152 8.53 -1.01 -20.52
N TYR A 153 7.47 -0.64 -19.80
CA TYR A 153 6.60 -1.58 -19.12
C TYR A 153 5.14 -1.41 -19.55
N LEU A 154 4.38 -2.49 -19.46
CA LEU A 154 2.94 -2.40 -19.25
C LEU A 154 2.69 -2.24 -17.75
N ASP A 155 2.13 -1.10 -17.34
CA ASP A 155 1.59 -0.97 -15.99
C ASP A 155 0.29 -1.76 -15.94
N THR A 156 0.33 -2.93 -15.31
CA THR A 156 -0.81 -3.84 -15.26
C THR A 156 -1.87 -3.39 -14.23
N SER A 157 -1.55 -2.44 -13.37
CA SER A 157 -2.44 -1.96 -12.30
C SER A 157 -3.43 -0.90 -12.80
N GLY A 158 -2.98 0.05 -13.62
CA GLY A 158 -3.78 1.19 -14.07
C GLY A 158 -3.89 2.28 -12.99
N GLU A 159 -4.97 2.32 -12.22
CA GLU A 159 -4.97 3.13 -10.99
C GLU A 159 -4.03 2.53 -9.94
N ALA A 160 -3.41 3.37 -9.09
CA ALA A 160 -2.53 2.89 -8.03
C ALA A 160 -3.26 1.88 -7.12
N LEU A 161 -2.56 0.82 -6.73
CA LEU A 161 -3.11 -0.26 -5.91
C LEU A 161 -3.62 0.26 -4.56
N SER A 162 -3.00 1.29 -3.97
CA SER A 162 -3.51 1.97 -2.75
C SER A 162 -4.99 2.36 -2.84
N ARG A 163 -5.52 2.63 -4.03
CA ARG A 163 -6.96 2.82 -4.26
C ARG A 163 -7.67 1.46 -4.24
N ARG A 164 -8.03 1.00 -3.04
CA ARG A 164 -8.78 -0.25 -2.82
C ARG A 164 -10.27 -0.15 -3.17
N ASN A 165 -10.76 1.08 -3.40
CA ASN A 165 -12.16 1.44 -3.71
C ASN A 165 -13.16 1.34 -2.55
N TYR A 166 -12.73 1.03 -1.33
CA TYR A 166 -13.61 1.10 -0.16
C TYR A 166 -13.71 2.50 0.47
N ARG A 167 -12.69 3.35 0.29
CA ARG A 167 -12.65 4.69 0.87
C ARG A 167 -13.61 5.62 0.12
N LYS A 168 -14.80 5.82 0.67
CA LYS A 168 -15.83 6.72 0.13
C LYS A 168 -15.85 8.07 0.83
N ILE A 169 -15.54 8.08 2.12
CA ILE A 169 -15.47 9.30 2.93
C ILE A 169 -14.05 9.43 3.46
N PRO A 170 -13.17 10.20 2.78
CA PRO A 170 -11.89 10.57 3.34
C PRO A 170 -12.13 11.55 4.50
N PHE A 171 -11.70 11.19 5.71
CA PHE A 171 -11.61 12.14 6.82
C PHE A 171 -10.30 12.97 6.69
N LYS A 172 -9.90 13.72 7.72
CA LYS A 172 -8.67 14.53 7.68
C LYS A 172 -7.42 13.65 7.44
N ALA A 173 -6.67 13.96 6.39
CA ALA A 173 -5.35 13.42 6.04
C ALA A 173 -5.17 11.90 6.31
N PRO A 174 -5.96 11.03 5.65
CA PRO A 174 -5.93 9.61 5.95
C PRO A 174 -4.61 8.97 5.49
N MET A 175 -4.10 8.03 6.29
CA MET A 175 -3.01 7.15 5.89
C MET A 175 -3.40 6.37 4.62
N GLN A 176 -2.49 6.27 3.64
CA GLN A 176 -2.72 5.42 2.47
C GLN A 176 -2.84 3.95 2.86
N GLU A 177 -3.69 3.20 2.17
CA GLU A 177 -4.02 1.80 2.43
C GLU A 177 -2.77 0.88 2.36
N THR A 178 -1.84 1.18 1.46
CA THR A 178 -0.55 0.46 1.34
C THR A 178 0.36 0.70 2.53
N LEU A 179 0.43 1.94 3.02
CA LEU A 179 1.19 2.29 4.20
C LEU A 179 0.57 1.68 5.46
N ALA A 180 -0.75 1.75 5.61
CA ALA A 180 -1.47 1.13 6.72
C ALA A 180 -1.21 -0.39 6.76
N SER A 181 -1.25 -1.06 5.61
CA SER A 181 -0.91 -2.47 5.49
C SER A 181 0.52 -2.76 5.94
N ALA A 182 1.51 -2.00 5.45
CA ALA A 182 2.91 -2.19 5.81
C ALA A 182 3.14 -1.96 7.32
N VAL A 183 2.46 -0.98 7.91
CA VAL A 183 2.51 -0.68 9.35
C VAL A 183 1.95 -1.84 10.17
N ILE A 184 0.82 -2.44 9.77
CA ILE A 184 0.25 -3.61 10.46
C ILE A 184 1.18 -4.83 10.34
N MET A 185 1.76 -5.06 9.16
CA MET A 185 2.74 -6.13 8.97
C MET A 185 3.96 -5.94 9.90
N ALA A 186 4.41 -4.69 10.09
CA ALA A 186 5.52 -4.35 10.97
C ALA A 186 5.24 -4.63 12.46
N THR A 187 3.97 -4.65 12.89
CA THR A 187 3.61 -5.07 14.26
C THR A 187 3.67 -6.58 14.45
N LYS A 188 3.84 -7.35 13.35
CA LYS A 188 3.78 -8.82 13.29
C LYS A 188 2.44 -9.38 13.77
N TRP A 189 1.36 -8.62 13.62
CA TRP A 189 0.01 -9.10 13.95
C TRP A 189 -0.41 -10.16 12.93
N ASP A 190 -0.91 -11.30 13.42
CA ASP A 190 -1.17 -12.49 12.60
C ASP A 190 -2.67 -12.80 12.42
N GLY A 191 -3.55 -11.93 12.92
CA GLY A 191 -5.00 -12.14 12.86
C GLY A 191 -5.56 -13.05 13.95
N LYS A 192 -4.75 -13.52 14.91
CA LYS A 192 -5.21 -14.42 15.98
C LYS A 192 -5.44 -13.70 17.32
N SER A 193 -4.65 -12.66 17.59
CA SER A 193 -4.78 -11.84 18.80
C SER A 193 -5.65 -10.60 18.56
N HIS A 194 -6.08 -9.91 19.61
CA HIS A 194 -6.87 -8.68 19.46
C HIS A 194 -6.11 -7.58 18.70
N PHE A 195 -6.86 -6.72 18.01
CA PHE A 195 -6.33 -5.52 17.36
C PHE A 195 -7.17 -4.32 17.76
N VAL A 196 -6.57 -3.34 18.44
CA VAL A 196 -7.26 -2.14 18.91
C VAL A 196 -6.61 -0.92 18.26
N ASN A 197 -7.41 -0.10 17.60
CA ASN A 197 -6.98 1.14 16.96
C ASN A 197 -7.75 2.34 17.52
N PRO A 198 -7.31 2.93 18.64
CA PRO A 198 -7.78 4.23 19.08
C PRO A 198 -7.29 5.33 18.14
N MET A 199 -8.02 6.45 18.10
CA MET A 199 -7.80 7.54 17.12
C MET A 199 -7.82 7.00 15.68
N CYS A 200 -8.85 6.22 15.35
CA CYS A 200 -8.90 5.48 14.09
C CYS A 200 -9.15 6.38 12.87
N GLY A 201 -9.59 7.63 13.07
CA GLY A 201 -9.99 8.53 12.00
C GLY A 201 -11.01 7.86 11.09
N SER A 202 -10.72 7.80 9.79
CA SER A 202 -11.57 7.11 8.80
C SER A 202 -11.47 5.57 8.79
N GLY A 203 -10.81 4.97 9.78
CA GLY A 203 -10.77 3.52 10.02
C GLY A 203 -9.76 2.72 9.21
N THR A 204 -8.80 3.35 8.50
CA THR A 204 -7.91 2.65 7.55
C THR A 204 -7.14 1.50 8.18
N LEU A 205 -6.51 1.70 9.34
CA LEU A 205 -5.75 0.62 10.01
C LEU A 205 -6.67 -0.53 10.43
N ALA A 206 -7.83 -0.24 11.02
CA ALA A 206 -8.80 -1.27 11.41
C ALA A 206 -9.37 -2.04 10.20
N ILE A 207 -9.66 -1.36 9.08
CA ILE A 207 -10.16 -1.98 7.85
C ILE A 207 -9.09 -2.87 7.22
N GLU A 208 -7.86 -2.40 7.08
CA GLU A 208 -6.77 -3.23 6.54
C GLU A 208 -6.46 -4.42 7.47
N ALA A 209 -6.51 -4.25 8.79
CA ALA A 209 -6.38 -5.34 9.76
C ALA A 209 -7.50 -6.37 9.58
N ALA A 210 -8.75 -5.94 9.44
CA ALA A 210 -9.86 -6.86 9.19
C ALA A 210 -9.67 -7.64 7.88
N LEU A 211 -9.30 -6.95 6.78
CA LEU A 211 -9.04 -7.58 5.48
C LEU A 211 -7.87 -8.58 5.54
N MET A 212 -6.80 -8.26 6.27
CA MET A 212 -5.67 -9.15 6.51
C MET A 212 -6.08 -10.36 7.34
N GLY A 213 -6.79 -10.12 8.44
CA GLY A 213 -7.20 -11.14 9.39
C GLY A 213 -8.06 -12.20 8.73
N ILE A 214 -8.97 -11.82 7.82
CA ILE A 214 -9.80 -12.79 7.08
C ILE A 214 -9.17 -13.28 5.78
N ASN A 215 -7.92 -12.92 5.51
CA ASN A 215 -7.22 -13.25 4.26
C ASN A 215 -7.97 -12.80 2.99
N LYS A 216 -8.68 -11.67 3.04
CA LYS A 216 -9.38 -11.09 1.89
C LYS A 216 -8.40 -10.29 1.05
N PRO A 217 -8.22 -10.58 -0.26
CA PRO A 217 -7.27 -9.84 -1.08
C PRO A 217 -7.66 -8.36 -1.24
N PRO A 218 -6.69 -7.43 -1.17
CA PRO A 218 -6.94 -6.00 -1.24
C PRO A 218 -7.52 -5.56 -2.60
N GLY A 219 -7.23 -6.29 -3.67
CA GLY A 219 -7.67 -5.97 -5.02
C GLY A 219 -9.12 -6.38 -5.35
N ILE A 220 -9.85 -7.01 -4.43
CA ILE A 220 -11.13 -7.69 -4.76
C ILE A 220 -12.27 -6.75 -5.15
N LEU A 221 -12.26 -5.52 -4.62
CA LEU A 221 -13.31 -4.53 -4.86
C LEU A 221 -13.06 -3.69 -6.11
N ARG A 222 -11.84 -3.78 -6.67
CA ARG A 222 -11.52 -3.12 -7.93
C ARG A 222 -12.23 -3.85 -9.06
N SER A 223 -13.00 -3.10 -9.84
CA SER A 223 -13.67 -3.58 -11.04
C SER A 223 -12.78 -3.53 -12.27
N ASN A 224 -11.74 -2.67 -12.25
CA ASN A 224 -10.91 -2.37 -13.40
C ASN A 224 -9.41 -2.42 -13.07
N TYR A 225 -8.64 -2.95 -14.01
CA TYR A 225 -7.17 -2.95 -14.03
C TYR A 225 -6.70 -2.75 -15.46
N SER A 226 -5.53 -2.13 -15.65
CA SER A 226 -4.96 -1.90 -16.98
C SER A 226 -4.74 -3.20 -17.77
N PHE A 227 -4.36 -4.30 -17.12
CA PHE A 227 -4.19 -5.60 -17.80
C PHE A 227 -5.47 -6.12 -18.49
N MET A 228 -6.65 -5.65 -18.09
CA MET A 228 -7.94 -6.07 -18.69
C MET A 228 -8.14 -5.51 -20.10
N HIS A 229 -7.38 -4.48 -20.47
CA HIS A 229 -7.48 -3.76 -21.74
C HIS A 229 -6.38 -4.14 -22.72
N LEU A 230 -5.49 -5.04 -22.31
CA LEU A 230 -4.45 -5.60 -23.18
C LEU A 230 -5.05 -6.61 -24.15
N LYS A 231 -4.53 -6.64 -25.38
CA LYS A 231 -4.81 -7.75 -26.31
C LYS A 231 -4.38 -9.07 -25.69
N GLY A 232 -5.24 -10.07 -25.83
CA GLY A 232 -5.03 -11.39 -25.23
C GLY A 232 -5.37 -11.49 -23.75
N PHE A 233 -6.04 -10.50 -23.16
CA PHE A 233 -6.58 -10.61 -21.80
C PHE A 233 -7.48 -11.85 -21.64
N LYS A 234 -7.08 -12.74 -20.73
CA LYS A 234 -7.80 -13.98 -20.42
C LYS A 234 -8.83 -13.76 -19.31
N SER A 235 -10.00 -13.24 -19.67
CA SER A 235 -11.09 -12.97 -18.73
C SER A 235 -11.47 -14.19 -17.87
N ASN A 236 -11.51 -15.39 -18.46
CA ASN A 236 -11.81 -16.64 -17.74
C ASN A 236 -10.79 -16.94 -16.62
N TYR A 237 -9.50 -16.76 -16.90
CA TYR A 237 -8.44 -16.96 -15.90
C TYR A 237 -8.56 -15.94 -14.75
N TRP A 238 -8.79 -14.67 -15.08
CA TRP A 238 -8.99 -13.63 -14.08
C TRP A 238 -10.22 -13.87 -13.21
N ASN A 239 -11.33 -14.29 -13.81
CA ASN A 239 -12.55 -14.63 -13.07
C ASN A 239 -12.29 -15.80 -12.11
N GLN A 240 -11.55 -16.82 -12.56
CA GLN A 240 -11.16 -17.94 -11.70
C GLN A 240 -10.30 -17.48 -10.52
N LEU A 241 -9.28 -16.62 -10.75
CA LEU A 241 -8.46 -16.05 -9.65
C LEU A 241 -9.32 -15.34 -8.59
N ARG A 242 -10.35 -14.58 -9.02
CA ARG A 242 -11.25 -13.90 -8.08
C ARG A 242 -12.16 -14.87 -7.33
N ILE A 243 -12.63 -15.93 -7.99
CA ILE A 243 -13.45 -16.98 -7.36
C ILE A 243 -12.62 -17.69 -6.28
N ASP A 244 -11.42 -18.13 -6.62
CA ASP A 244 -10.52 -18.84 -5.70
C ASP A 244 -10.17 -17.96 -4.50
N ALA A 245 -9.91 -16.67 -4.73
CA ALA A 245 -9.59 -15.76 -3.65
C ALA A 245 -10.78 -15.51 -2.70
N LYS A 246 -12.01 -15.44 -3.23
CA LYS A 246 -13.23 -15.38 -2.41
C LYS A 246 -13.43 -16.66 -1.60
N LYS A 247 -13.15 -17.83 -2.19
CA LYS A 247 -13.25 -19.13 -1.51
C LYS A 247 -12.26 -19.24 -0.34
N ASN A 248 -11.07 -18.69 -0.49
CA ASN A 248 -10.02 -18.67 0.55
C ASN A 248 -10.17 -17.54 1.58
N THR A 249 -11.20 -16.69 1.45
CA THR A 249 -11.50 -15.63 2.42
C THR A 249 -12.30 -16.20 3.60
N MET A 250 -11.82 -15.98 4.81
CA MET A 250 -12.54 -16.38 6.03
C MET A 250 -13.74 -15.47 6.28
N LYS A 251 -14.79 -16.01 6.93
CA LYS A 251 -16.03 -15.25 7.19
C LYS A 251 -16.06 -14.56 8.56
N LYS A 252 -15.22 -15.01 9.50
CA LYS A 252 -15.18 -14.55 10.89
C LYS A 252 -13.74 -14.52 11.38
N LEU A 253 -13.49 -13.69 12.38
CA LEU A 253 -12.26 -13.68 13.16
C LEU A 253 -12.54 -14.29 14.54
N ASN A 254 -11.55 -14.95 15.11
CA ASN A 254 -11.61 -15.45 16.50
C ASN A 254 -11.11 -14.39 17.50
N CYS A 255 -10.68 -13.24 17.02
CA CYS A 255 -10.27 -12.08 17.81
C CYS A 255 -11.19 -10.90 17.56
N LYS A 256 -11.22 -9.96 18.51
CA LYS A 256 -11.86 -8.65 18.32
C LYS A 256 -10.94 -7.69 17.55
N ILE A 257 -11.54 -6.91 16.64
CA ILE A 257 -10.96 -5.67 16.12
C ILE A 257 -11.81 -4.52 16.65
N ILE A 258 -11.20 -3.59 17.39
CA ILE A 258 -11.88 -2.42 17.96
C ILE A 258 -11.26 -1.16 17.35
N ALA A 259 -12.11 -0.23 16.91
CA ALA A 259 -11.71 1.06 16.37
C ALA A 259 -12.50 2.18 17.05
N SER A 260 -11.80 3.15 17.62
CA SER A 260 -12.43 4.27 18.32
C SER A 260 -11.88 5.61 17.87
N ASP A 261 -12.71 6.64 17.93
CA ASP A 261 -12.29 8.03 17.73
C ASP A 261 -13.18 8.96 18.54
N ILE A 262 -12.64 10.12 18.95
CA ILE A 262 -13.39 11.13 19.70
C ILE A 262 -14.38 11.86 18.78
N SER A 263 -14.13 11.90 17.47
CA SER A 263 -15.03 12.50 16.49
C SER A 263 -16.06 11.47 16.02
N GLU A 264 -17.33 11.77 16.26
CA GLU A 264 -18.46 10.99 15.75
C GLU A 264 -18.46 10.94 14.22
N GLU A 265 -18.04 12.01 13.55
CA GLU A 265 -17.91 12.06 12.09
C GLU A 265 -16.83 11.12 11.57
N ALA A 266 -15.70 11.01 12.28
CA ALA A 266 -14.62 10.08 11.96
C ALA A 266 -15.11 8.62 12.05
N VAL A 267 -15.77 8.27 13.16
CA VAL A 267 -16.35 6.93 13.35
C VAL A 267 -17.41 6.62 12.30
N SER A 268 -18.31 7.57 11.99
CA SER A 268 -19.30 7.42 10.91
C SER A 268 -18.65 7.17 9.55
N ALA A 269 -17.55 7.87 9.24
CA ALA A 269 -16.77 7.63 8.03
C ALA A 269 -16.12 6.22 8.04
N ALA A 270 -15.56 5.80 9.19
CA ALA A 270 -14.96 4.48 9.36
C ALA A 270 -15.97 3.35 9.13
N ILE A 271 -17.17 3.45 9.70
CA ILE A 271 -18.26 2.48 9.50
C ILE A 271 -18.63 2.39 8.02
N LYS A 272 -18.86 3.52 7.33
CA LYS A 272 -19.21 3.54 5.90
C LYS A 272 -18.11 2.97 5.00
N ASN A 273 -16.86 3.27 5.31
CA ASN A 273 -15.70 2.71 4.61
C ASN A 273 -15.58 1.19 4.85
N ALA A 274 -15.77 0.72 6.08
CA ALA A 274 -15.74 -0.70 6.44
C ALA A 274 -16.90 -1.47 5.80
N LYS A 275 -18.09 -0.87 5.71
CA LYS A 275 -19.24 -1.41 4.98
C LYS A 275 -18.93 -1.60 3.51
N THR A 276 -18.33 -0.59 2.87
CA THR A 276 -17.88 -0.68 1.47
C THR A 276 -16.78 -1.74 1.31
N ALA A 277 -15.89 -1.88 2.29
CA ALA A 277 -14.87 -2.93 2.35
C ALA A 277 -15.46 -4.34 2.58
N GLY A 278 -16.70 -4.43 3.05
CA GLY A 278 -17.39 -5.68 3.41
C GLY A 278 -16.84 -6.33 4.68
N VAL A 279 -16.36 -5.51 5.63
CA VAL A 279 -15.78 -5.94 6.92
C VAL A 279 -16.34 -5.20 8.13
N GLU A 280 -17.41 -4.40 7.95
CA GLU A 280 -18.09 -3.67 9.03
C GLU A 280 -18.41 -4.58 10.23
N GLN A 281 -19.00 -5.74 9.98
CA GLN A 281 -19.39 -6.72 11.01
C GLN A 281 -18.21 -7.36 11.76
N LEU A 282 -16.97 -7.11 11.33
CA LEU A 282 -15.75 -7.64 11.96
C LEU A 282 -15.08 -6.61 12.87
N ILE A 283 -15.56 -5.37 12.88
CA ILE A 283 -14.96 -4.25 13.59
C ILE A 283 -16.01 -3.67 14.54
N GLU A 284 -15.64 -3.58 15.81
CA GLU A 284 -16.42 -2.87 16.82
C GLU A 284 -16.01 -1.39 16.81
N PHE A 285 -16.97 -0.50 16.57
CA PHE A 285 -16.75 0.94 16.45
C PHE A 285 -17.27 1.68 17.68
N LEU A 286 -16.45 2.55 18.27
CA LEU A 286 -16.79 3.31 19.47
C LEU A 286 -16.51 4.80 19.28
N VAL A 287 -17.44 5.67 19.68
CA VAL A 287 -17.20 7.12 19.78
C VAL A 287 -16.77 7.42 21.20
N CYS A 288 -15.47 7.57 21.43
CA CYS A 288 -14.91 7.89 22.73
C CYS A 288 -13.49 8.45 22.62
N ASP A 289 -13.00 9.06 23.70
CA ASP A 289 -11.59 9.40 23.79
C ASP A 289 -10.72 8.14 23.80
N TYR A 290 -9.50 8.24 23.27
CA TYR A 290 -8.57 7.10 23.21
C TYR A 290 -8.30 6.49 24.59
N SER A 291 -8.31 7.30 25.65
CA SER A 291 -8.09 6.85 27.02
C SER A 291 -9.26 6.02 27.56
N GLU A 292 -10.44 6.12 26.97
CA GLU A 292 -11.66 5.38 27.33
C GLU A 292 -11.91 4.16 26.45
N THR A 293 -11.06 3.92 25.44
CA THR A 293 -11.22 2.78 24.53
C THR A 293 -11.14 1.46 25.29
N GLU A 294 -12.11 0.56 25.04
CA GLU A 294 -12.12 -0.78 25.61
C GLU A 294 -10.88 -1.57 25.16
N ILE A 295 -10.18 -2.16 26.13
CA ILE A 295 -9.12 -3.15 25.87
C ILE A 295 -9.66 -4.52 26.30
N PRO A 296 -9.90 -5.45 25.36
CA PRO A 296 -10.37 -6.80 25.69
C PRO A 296 -9.37 -7.55 26.57
N GLU A 297 -9.86 -8.55 27.32
CA GLU A 297 -8.97 -9.47 28.01
C GLU A 297 -8.14 -10.31 27.03
N GLY A 298 -6.90 -10.62 27.40
CA GLY A 298 -5.98 -11.42 26.60
C GLY A 298 -4.79 -10.62 26.08
N GLU A 299 -4.32 -10.97 24.89
CA GLU A 299 -3.17 -10.34 24.24
C GLU A 299 -3.57 -9.71 22.91
N GLY A 300 -2.77 -8.75 22.46
CA GLY A 300 -3.00 -8.13 21.17
C GLY A 300 -2.07 -7.00 20.83
N VAL A 301 -2.47 -6.26 19.80
CA VAL A 301 -1.82 -5.05 19.33
C VAL A 301 -2.74 -3.86 19.61
N VAL A 302 -2.19 -2.82 20.22
CA VAL A 302 -2.85 -1.49 20.27
C VAL A 302 -2.02 -0.55 19.41
N ILE A 303 -2.62 0.06 18.39
CA ILE A 303 -1.91 0.97 17.49
C ILE A 303 -2.63 2.31 17.36
N LEU A 304 -1.90 3.40 17.53
CA LEU A 304 -2.39 4.76 17.38
C LEU A 304 -1.64 5.48 16.25
N ASN A 305 -2.37 6.33 15.52
CA ASN A 305 -1.84 7.25 14.53
C ASN A 305 -2.29 8.68 14.89
N PRO A 306 -1.79 9.25 16.02
CA PRO A 306 -2.18 10.59 16.46
C PRO A 306 -1.72 11.67 15.47
N GLU A 307 -2.33 12.85 15.55
CA GLU A 307 -1.78 14.04 14.89
C GLU A 307 -0.33 14.27 15.36
N TYR A 308 0.55 14.72 14.45
CA TYR A 308 1.96 15.00 14.77
C TYR A 308 2.37 16.46 14.49
N GLY A 309 1.39 17.33 14.24
CA GLY A 309 1.54 18.79 14.39
C GLY A 309 2.42 19.47 13.35
N GLU A 310 2.07 19.38 12.06
CA GLU A 310 2.79 20.08 10.97
C GLU A 310 2.75 21.62 11.06
N ARG A 311 1.92 22.20 11.95
CA ARG A 311 1.80 23.65 12.18
C ARG A 311 2.23 24.01 13.61
N MET A 312 3.07 25.03 13.76
CA MET A 312 3.76 25.40 15.02
C MET A 312 2.85 25.61 16.25
N GLY A 313 1.59 26.02 16.08
CA GLY A 313 0.67 26.29 17.21
C GLY A 313 0.10 25.03 17.90
N LYS A 314 0.03 23.89 17.20
CA LYS A 314 -0.61 22.67 17.71
C LYS A 314 0.30 21.79 18.58
N VAL A 315 1.61 22.04 18.58
CA VAL A 315 2.59 21.12 19.18
C VAL A 315 2.42 21.01 20.70
N LYS A 316 2.12 22.12 21.41
CA LYS A 316 1.94 22.11 22.86
C LYS A 316 0.74 21.28 23.32
N GLU A 317 -0.40 21.40 22.64
CA GLU A 317 -1.59 20.58 22.92
C GLU A 317 -1.30 19.09 22.69
N LEU A 318 -0.54 18.78 21.64
CA LEU A 318 -0.13 17.42 21.32
C LEU A 318 0.85 16.84 22.34
N GLU A 319 1.65 17.63 23.06
CA GLU A 319 2.50 17.09 24.14
C GLU A 319 1.66 16.40 25.22
N THR A 320 0.54 17.00 25.61
CA THR A 320 -0.40 16.43 26.59
C THR A 320 -1.03 15.15 26.05
N VAL A 321 -1.40 15.13 24.77
CA VAL A 321 -1.94 13.92 24.11
C VAL A 321 -0.92 12.78 24.13
N TYR A 322 0.33 13.01 23.72
CA TYR A 322 1.35 11.96 23.69
C TYR A 322 1.71 11.45 25.08
N LYS A 323 1.74 12.34 26.09
CA LYS A 323 1.89 11.93 27.49
C LYS A 323 0.73 11.04 27.93
N GLY A 324 -0.51 11.45 27.64
CA GLY A 324 -1.71 10.68 27.96
C GLY A 324 -1.77 9.32 27.25
N ILE A 325 -1.27 9.19 26.02
CA ILE A 325 -1.11 7.87 25.36
C ILE A 325 -0.17 6.97 26.17
N GLY A 326 0.93 7.53 26.70
CA GLY A 326 1.84 6.79 27.58
C GLY A 326 1.16 6.30 28.87
N ASP A 327 0.30 7.12 29.46
CA ASP A 327 -0.47 6.76 30.66
C ASP A 327 -1.53 5.70 30.34
N PHE A 328 -2.26 5.85 29.22
CA PHE A 328 -3.21 4.85 28.71
C PHE A 328 -2.55 3.49 28.48
N PHE A 329 -1.38 3.47 27.84
CA PHE A 329 -0.60 2.25 27.64
C PHE A 329 -0.21 1.55 28.94
N LYS A 330 0.17 2.31 29.98
CA LYS A 330 0.54 1.74 31.29
C LYS A 330 -0.67 1.23 32.08
N GLN A 331 -1.80 1.93 32.00
CA GLN A 331 -2.94 1.69 32.87
C GLN A 331 -3.89 0.64 32.30
N LYS A 332 -4.18 0.69 30.99
CA LYS A 332 -5.24 -0.13 30.36
C LYS A 332 -4.72 -1.19 29.39
N CYS A 333 -3.61 -0.94 28.70
CA CYS A 333 -3.14 -1.84 27.63
C CYS A 333 -2.13 -2.91 28.12
N THR A 334 -2.19 -3.28 29.39
CA THR A 334 -1.22 -4.21 29.97
C THR A 334 -1.40 -5.62 29.40
N GLY A 335 -0.33 -6.24 28.91
CA GLY A 335 -0.33 -7.53 28.20
C GLY A 335 -0.30 -7.39 26.68
N TYR A 336 -0.46 -6.17 26.15
CA TYR A 336 -0.45 -5.90 24.71
C TYR A 336 0.92 -5.41 24.23
N LYS A 337 1.10 -5.41 22.91
CA LYS A 337 2.15 -4.62 22.24
C LYS A 337 1.55 -3.29 21.78
N GLY A 338 2.05 -2.20 22.34
CA GLY A 338 1.62 -0.86 21.98
C GLY A 338 2.44 -0.30 20.82
N TYR A 339 1.81 0.42 19.90
CA TYR A 339 2.47 1.07 18.79
C TYR A 339 1.94 2.48 18.57
N ILE A 340 2.85 3.40 18.24
CA ILE A 340 2.52 4.77 17.83
C ILE A 340 3.18 5.03 16.48
N PHE A 341 2.38 5.39 15.48
CA PHE A 341 2.88 5.90 14.21
C PHE A 341 2.87 7.43 14.23
N THR A 342 4.04 8.06 14.04
CA THR A 342 4.16 9.52 14.12
C THR A 342 5.29 10.07 13.26
N GLY A 343 5.10 11.25 12.69
CA GLY A 343 6.13 12.05 12.02
C GLY A 343 6.93 12.97 12.95
N ASN A 344 6.60 13.03 14.25
CA ASN A 344 7.22 13.96 15.19
C ASN A 344 7.90 13.22 16.35
N LEU A 345 9.24 13.13 16.26
CA LEU A 345 10.06 12.43 17.25
C LEU A 345 10.18 13.17 18.58
N ASP A 346 9.92 14.47 18.63
CA ASP A 346 9.92 15.23 19.88
C ASP A 346 8.63 14.99 20.68
N LEU A 347 7.48 14.93 20.02
CA LEU A 347 6.23 14.48 20.62
C LEU A 347 6.35 13.02 21.12
N ALA A 348 6.98 12.15 20.34
CA ALA A 348 7.23 10.77 20.74
C ALA A 348 8.00 10.64 22.08
N LYS A 349 8.90 11.58 22.41
CA LYS A 349 9.61 11.57 23.70
C LYS A 349 8.66 11.79 24.89
N LYS A 350 7.52 12.46 24.68
CA LYS A 350 6.55 12.77 25.73
C LYS A 350 5.74 11.56 26.21
N VAL A 351 5.72 10.48 25.43
CA VAL A 351 5.08 9.19 25.81
C VAL A 351 5.68 8.61 27.11
N GLY A 352 6.95 8.92 27.41
CA GLY A 352 7.56 8.52 28.69
C GLY A 352 7.70 7.00 28.88
N LEU A 353 7.73 6.25 27.78
CA LEU A 353 7.96 4.79 27.74
C LEU A 353 9.17 4.46 26.87
N LYS A 354 9.90 3.40 27.24
CA LYS A 354 11.03 2.92 26.44
C LYS A 354 10.51 2.14 25.24
N THR A 355 10.95 2.55 24.05
CA THR A 355 10.67 1.83 22.79
C THR A 355 11.57 0.61 22.65
N PHE A 356 11.03 -0.49 22.13
CA PHE A 356 11.82 -1.68 21.76
C PHE A 356 12.14 -1.72 20.26
N CYS A 357 11.34 -1.05 19.43
CA CYS A 357 11.60 -0.90 18.01
C CYS A 357 11.21 0.51 17.50
N LYS A 358 11.89 0.94 16.44
CA LYS A 358 11.59 2.17 15.70
C LYS A 358 11.79 1.90 14.21
N ILE A 359 10.70 1.75 13.47
CA ILE A 359 10.74 1.37 12.05
C ILE A 359 10.41 2.59 11.19
N PRO A 360 11.28 3.02 10.27
CA PRO A 360 11.03 4.18 9.42
C PRO A 360 10.04 3.85 8.29
N PHE A 361 9.14 4.80 8.04
CA PHE A 361 8.15 4.81 6.96
C PHE A 361 8.02 6.22 6.39
N TYR A 362 7.30 6.36 5.28
CA TYR A 362 7.08 7.65 4.65
C TYR A 362 5.59 7.82 4.32
N ASN A 363 4.99 8.91 4.79
CA ASN A 363 3.63 9.31 4.44
C ASN A 363 3.70 10.52 3.51
N GLY A 364 3.64 10.26 2.20
CA GLY A 364 4.10 11.25 1.22
C GLY A 364 5.60 11.53 1.43
N ASP A 365 5.96 12.80 1.54
CA ASP A 365 7.35 13.24 1.74
C ASP A 365 7.78 13.28 3.22
N ILE A 366 6.85 12.99 4.14
CA ILE A 366 7.09 13.07 5.58
C ILE A 366 7.66 11.75 6.08
N GLU A 367 8.87 11.79 6.64
CA GLU A 367 9.42 10.64 7.36
C GLU A 367 8.63 10.44 8.66
N CYS A 368 7.98 9.28 8.76
CA CYS A 368 7.30 8.83 9.95
C CYS A 368 8.01 7.62 10.54
N ARG A 369 7.76 7.33 11.81
CA ARG A 369 8.24 6.11 12.46
C ARG A 369 7.12 5.39 13.17
N LEU A 370 7.13 4.07 13.06
CA LEU A 370 6.37 3.17 13.92
C LEU A 370 7.23 2.86 15.15
N LEU A 371 6.77 3.32 16.32
CA LEU A 371 7.42 3.13 17.60
C LEU A 371 6.72 2.02 18.37
N GLY A 372 7.44 0.95 18.71
CA GLY A 372 6.88 -0.18 19.46
C GLY A 372 7.23 -0.12 20.95
N TYR A 373 6.25 -0.50 21.79
CA TYR A 373 6.33 -0.53 23.25
C TYR A 373 5.87 -1.89 23.78
N GLU A 374 6.64 -2.44 24.72
CA GLU A 374 6.24 -3.66 25.46
C GLU A 374 5.46 -3.23 26.72
N LEU A 375 4.21 -3.66 26.84
CA LEU A 375 3.32 -3.22 27.92
C LEU A 375 3.16 -4.36 28.94
N TYR A 376 4.12 -4.47 29.86
CA TYR A 376 4.18 -5.58 30.83
C TYR A 376 3.29 -5.36 32.06
N LYS A 377 2.80 -6.46 32.64
CA LYS A 377 2.29 -6.49 34.03
C LYS A 377 3.48 -6.31 34.99
N GLY A 378 3.74 -5.06 35.40
CA GLY A 378 4.72 -4.71 36.44
C GLY A 378 6.10 -4.27 35.93
N SER A 379 6.89 -3.71 36.85
CA SER A 379 8.23 -3.17 36.59
C SER A 379 9.22 -4.28 36.17
N LYS A 380 10.00 -4.06 35.10
CA LYS A 380 11.14 -4.92 34.69
C LYS A 380 12.12 -5.24 35.83
N LYS A 381 12.13 -4.44 36.90
CA LYS A 381 12.96 -4.63 38.09
C LYS A 381 12.53 -5.85 38.92
N LYS A 382 11.23 -6.15 39.03
CA LYS A 382 10.69 -7.31 39.78
C LYS A 382 10.84 -8.64 39.04
N GLN A 383 10.78 -8.64 37.71
CA GLN A 383 10.94 -9.88 36.93
C GLN A 383 12.39 -10.37 36.89
N LYS A 384 13.38 -9.47 36.98
CA LYS A 384 14.78 -9.89 37.15
C LYS A 384 15.01 -10.58 38.49
N GLU A 385 14.37 -10.15 39.57
CA GLU A 385 14.46 -10.82 40.87
C GLU A 385 13.79 -12.21 40.86
N LEU A 386 12.66 -12.39 40.17
CA LEU A 386 12.04 -13.72 40.08
C LEU A 386 12.88 -14.76 39.32
N LEU A 387 13.65 -14.33 38.31
CA LEU A 387 14.55 -15.19 37.53
C LEU A 387 15.83 -15.60 38.28
N PHE A 388 16.11 -15.02 39.46
CA PHE A 388 17.24 -15.42 40.32
C PHE A 388 16.82 -16.32 41.48
N TYR A 389 15.52 -16.61 41.65
CA TYR A 389 14.97 -17.48 42.71
C TYR A 389 14.22 -18.70 42.18
N THR A 390 14.33 -18.98 40.87
CA THR A 390 13.98 -20.24 40.21
C THR A 390 15.18 -20.72 39.44
#